data_AF-A0A2V8Q9E2-F1
#
_entry.id   AF-A0A2V8Q9E2-F1
#
_cell.length_a   1.000
_cell.length_b   1.000
_cell.length_c   1.000
_cell.angle_alpha   90.00
_cell.angle_beta   90.00
_cell.angle_gamma   90.00
#
_symmetry.space_group_name_H-M   'P 1'
#
loop_
_entity.id
_entity.type
_entity.pdbx_description
1 polymer ?
#
loop_
_entity_poly.entity_id
_entity_poly.type
_entity_poly.pdbx_seq_one_letter_code
_entity_poly.pdbx_strand_id
1 'polypeptide(L)'
;MTVVLFLVLAVTQTPAQQQDEVLKKFAGAYVTRHDFGWGSMKLEADGHFSTGNGSDDGTQVSTSGTYSLSEGQLHFTEVKMTGKRGSEGREFNLLDPEERKQFHEGGSDKIQREFKMWPVEWSGRMYLLHDEDLKNFAEAINLGIEPRATLASSHYVSPWYGAFYLRTGDEQKRPTGKPQFPGKWLSYLLDKPITATVISIEEVKKLEYNTIFVATTNKGSRDGLKVGMRLVTKDEEPSPWFGTEVIFVGRKESRIRTEMVRSELKVGDKIRSRYVTKALYR
;
A
#
# COMPACT_ATOMS: atom_id res chain seq x y z
N MET A 1 -41.38 -49.40 -22.48
CA MET A 1 -40.85 -48.48 -21.45
C MET A 1 -39.42 -48.14 -21.86
N THR A 2 -39.20 -46.99 -22.49
CA THR A 2 -37.92 -46.63 -23.10
C THR A 2 -37.08 -45.87 -22.08
N VAL A 3 -36.01 -46.48 -21.59
CA VAL A 3 -35.05 -45.83 -20.69
C VAL A 3 -34.10 -45.02 -21.56
N VAL A 4 -34.25 -43.69 -21.56
CA VAL A 4 -33.31 -42.77 -22.20
C VAL A 4 -32.13 -42.59 -21.28
N LEU A 5 -31.00 -43.20 -21.63
CA LEU A 5 -29.73 -43.05 -20.94
C LEU A 5 -29.09 -41.72 -21.36
N PHE A 6 -29.16 -40.70 -20.49
CA PHE A 6 -28.41 -39.46 -20.68
C PHE A 6 -26.95 -39.70 -20.32
N LEU A 7 -26.10 -39.82 -21.34
CA LEU A 7 -24.65 -39.83 -21.19
C LEU A 7 -24.19 -38.39 -20.88
N VAL A 8 -23.95 -38.08 -19.60
CA VAL A 8 -23.35 -36.80 -19.21
C VAL A 8 -21.85 -36.92 -19.44
N LEU A 9 -21.37 -36.36 -20.56
CA LEU A 9 -19.95 -36.16 -20.79
C LEU A 9 -19.47 -35.06 -19.85
N ALA A 10 -18.85 -35.45 -18.72
CA ALA A 10 -18.16 -34.53 -17.85
C ALA A 10 -16.89 -34.02 -18.58
N VAL A 11 -16.95 -32.81 -19.13
CA VAL A 11 -15.78 -32.13 -19.67
C VAL A 11 -14.90 -31.71 -18.49
N THR A 12 -13.85 -32.49 -18.22
CA THR A 12 -12.83 -32.11 -17.24
C THR A 12 -11.95 -31.03 -17.85
N GLN A 13 -12.07 -29.79 -17.36
CA GLN A 13 -11.12 -28.73 -17.70
C GLN A 13 -9.72 -29.13 -17.22
N THR A 14 -8.70 -28.85 -18.02
CA THR A 14 -7.31 -29.06 -17.57
C THR A 14 -6.97 -28.04 -16.48
N PRO A 15 -6.06 -28.36 -15.55
CA PRO A 15 -5.62 -27.39 -14.53
C PRO A 15 -5.14 -26.05 -15.13
N ALA A 16 -4.53 -26.07 -16.32
CA ALA A 16 -4.15 -24.87 -17.07
C ALA A 16 -5.37 -24.02 -17.46
N GLN A 17 -6.41 -24.61 -18.04
CA GLN A 17 -7.63 -23.87 -18.42
C GLN A 17 -8.34 -23.26 -17.20
N GLN A 18 -8.34 -23.97 -16.06
CA GLN A 18 -8.92 -23.44 -14.83
C GLN A 18 -8.12 -22.26 -14.29
N GLN A 19 -6.78 -22.29 -14.41
CA GLN A 19 -5.92 -21.19 -14.01
C GLN A 19 -6.15 -19.95 -14.88
N ASP A 20 -6.25 -20.09 -16.20
CA ASP A 20 -6.49 -18.96 -17.12
C ASP A 20 -7.78 -18.19 -16.76
N GLU A 21 -8.88 -18.90 -16.49
CA GLU A 21 -10.14 -18.28 -16.08
C GLU A 21 -10.02 -17.51 -14.76
N VAL A 22 -9.20 -18.00 -13.83
CA VAL A 22 -8.93 -17.32 -12.56
C VAL A 22 -8.06 -16.08 -12.78
N LEU A 23 -7.04 -16.15 -13.65
CA LEU A 23 -6.13 -15.05 -13.92
C LEU A 23 -6.82 -13.88 -14.66
N LYS A 24 -7.83 -14.17 -15.49
CA LYS A 24 -8.68 -13.14 -16.11
C LYS A 24 -9.28 -12.16 -15.10
N LYS A 25 -9.58 -12.61 -13.86
CA LYS A 25 -10.08 -11.72 -12.80
C LYS A 25 -9.07 -10.62 -12.44
N PHE A 26 -7.77 -10.92 -12.50
CA PHE A 26 -6.69 -10.02 -12.11
C PHE A 26 -6.10 -9.23 -13.28
N ALA A 27 -6.40 -9.63 -14.52
CA ALA A 27 -5.93 -8.92 -15.70
C ALA A 27 -6.34 -7.43 -15.68
N GLY A 28 -5.43 -6.57 -16.13
CA GLY A 28 -5.63 -5.13 -16.17
C GLY A 28 -4.35 -4.33 -15.92
N ALA A 29 -4.45 -3.01 -16.13
CA ALA A 29 -3.41 -2.07 -15.75
C ALA A 29 -3.63 -1.61 -14.30
N TYR A 30 -2.55 -1.49 -13.55
CA TYR A 30 -2.49 -1.03 -12.18
C TYR A 30 -1.47 0.09 -12.10
N VAL A 31 -1.80 1.10 -11.30
CA VAL A 31 -0.95 2.28 -11.16
C VAL A 31 -0.77 2.63 -9.69
N THR A 32 0.39 3.17 -9.40
CA THR A 32 0.74 3.80 -8.14
C THR A 32 1.53 5.07 -8.45
N ARG A 33 1.33 6.16 -7.69
CA ARG A 33 1.95 7.46 -7.94
C ARG A 33 2.26 8.16 -6.64
N HIS A 34 3.51 8.56 -6.42
CA HIS A 34 3.94 9.43 -5.32
C HIS A 34 4.65 10.67 -5.88
N ASP A 35 5.05 11.61 -5.02
CA ASP A 35 5.65 12.89 -5.45
C ASP A 35 6.92 12.72 -6.30
N PHE A 36 7.75 11.73 -5.95
CA PHE A 36 9.07 11.51 -6.57
C PHE A 36 9.08 10.41 -7.64
N GLY A 37 7.92 9.90 -8.04
CA GLY A 37 7.89 8.78 -8.96
C GLY A 37 6.55 8.13 -9.17
N TRP A 38 6.55 7.16 -10.05
CA TRP A 38 5.37 6.40 -10.43
C TRP A 38 5.74 4.95 -10.62
N GLY A 39 4.75 4.08 -10.40
CA GLY A 39 4.81 2.67 -10.73
C GLY A 39 3.58 2.27 -11.52
N SER A 40 3.79 1.37 -12.45
CA SER A 40 2.74 0.74 -13.24
C SER A 40 2.99 -0.75 -13.30
N MET A 41 1.91 -1.52 -13.35
CA MET A 41 1.94 -2.96 -13.53
C MET A 41 0.78 -3.33 -14.45
N LYS A 42 1.06 -4.09 -15.49
CA LYS A 42 0.05 -4.67 -16.37
C LYS A 42 0.06 -6.18 -16.17
N LEU A 43 -1.09 -6.73 -15.83
CA LEU A 43 -1.31 -8.18 -15.74
C LEU A 43 -2.13 -8.62 -16.95
N GLU A 44 -1.63 -9.60 -17.69
CA GLU A 44 -2.30 -10.22 -18.82
C GLU A 44 -3.01 -11.51 -18.38
N ALA A 45 -4.15 -11.83 -19.00
CA ALA A 45 -4.97 -12.97 -18.61
C ALA A 45 -4.30 -14.34 -18.78
N ASP A 46 -3.22 -14.41 -19.56
CA ASP A 46 -2.42 -15.60 -19.82
C ASP A 46 -1.27 -15.81 -18.81
N GLY A 47 -1.24 -14.99 -17.75
CA GLY A 47 -0.22 -15.08 -16.71
C GLY A 47 1.07 -14.34 -17.03
N HIS A 48 1.12 -13.47 -18.04
CA HIS A 48 2.26 -12.56 -18.21
C HIS A 48 2.06 -11.23 -17.48
N PHE A 49 3.15 -10.61 -17.05
CA PHE A 49 3.12 -9.26 -16.52
C PHE A 49 4.24 -8.38 -17.05
N SER A 50 4.00 -7.08 -16.98
CA SER A 50 5.04 -6.06 -17.16
C SER A 50 4.87 -4.97 -16.11
N THR A 51 5.97 -4.49 -15.54
CA THR A 51 6.00 -3.30 -14.69
C THR A 51 6.84 -2.22 -15.33
N GLY A 52 6.55 -0.98 -14.96
CA GLY A 52 7.36 0.19 -15.28
C GLY A 52 7.35 1.12 -14.09
N ASN A 53 8.53 1.49 -13.62
CA ASN A 53 8.74 2.46 -12.56
C ASN A 53 9.60 3.60 -13.10
N GLY A 54 9.34 4.81 -12.64
CA GLY A 54 10.17 5.96 -12.99
C GLY A 54 10.32 6.94 -11.82
N SER A 55 11.45 7.64 -11.80
CA SER A 55 11.76 8.74 -10.89
C SER A 55 11.85 10.08 -11.61
N ASP A 56 11.90 11.15 -10.84
CA ASP A 56 11.99 12.55 -11.29
C ASP A 56 13.31 12.89 -11.99
N ASP A 57 14.39 12.17 -11.70
CA ASP A 57 15.67 12.24 -12.41
C ASP A 57 15.63 11.63 -13.83
N GLY A 58 14.48 11.09 -14.24
CA GLY A 58 14.28 10.44 -15.54
C GLY A 58 14.80 9.01 -15.60
N THR A 59 15.25 8.44 -14.48
CA THR A 59 15.57 7.01 -14.38
C THR A 59 14.28 6.20 -14.50
N GLN A 60 14.32 5.15 -15.32
CA GLN A 60 13.20 4.24 -15.56
C GLN A 60 13.68 2.80 -15.40
N VAL A 61 12.87 1.98 -14.74
CA VAL A 61 13.09 0.54 -14.60
C VAL A 61 11.85 -0.18 -15.09
N SER A 62 12.03 -1.13 -16.01
CA SER A 62 10.95 -1.97 -16.53
C SER A 62 11.25 -3.42 -16.22
N THR A 63 10.24 -4.16 -15.76
CA THR A 63 10.36 -5.61 -15.51
C THR A 63 9.26 -6.33 -16.27
N SER A 64 9.51 -7.57 -16.70
CA SER A 64 8.46 -8.44 -17.22
C SER A 64 8.75 -9.90 -16.88
N GLY A 65 7.70 -10.71 -16.89
CA GLY A 65 7.79 -12.12 -16.55
C GLY A 65 6.43 -12.78 -16.51
N THR A 66 6.32 -13.82 -15.68
CA THR A 66 5.08 -14.57 -15.49
C THR A 66 4.55 -14.43 -14.08
N TYR A 67 3.26 -14.67 -13.90
CA TYR A 67 2.61 -14.71 -12.61
C TYR A 67 1.58 -15.84 -12.53
N SER A 68 1.35 -16.34 -11.32
CA SER A 68 0.37 -17.39 -11.03
C SER A 68 -0.36 -17.11 -9.71
N LEU A 69 -1.54 -17.69 -9.51
CA LEU A 69 -2.25 -17.59 -8.23
C LEU A 69 -2.07 -18.89 -7.45
N SER A 70 -1.55 -18.80 -6.23
CA SER A 70 -1.56 -19.91 -5.28
C SER A 70 -1.71 -19.41 -3.85
N GLU A 71 -2.49 -20.12 -3.04
CA GLU A 71 -2.78 -19.76 -1.63
C GLU A 71 -3.38 -18.35 -1.45
N GLY A 72 -4.11 -17.86 -2.46
CA GLY A 72 -4.70 -16.52 -2.45
C GLY A 72 -3.71 -15.38 -2.71
N GLN A 73 -2.46 -15.69 -3.05
CA GLN A 73 -1.42 -14.73 -3.44
C GLN A 73 -1.09 -14.88 -4.92
N LEU A 74 -0.76 -13.76 -5.56
CA LEU A 74 -0.13 -13.75 -6.88
C LEU A 74 1.38 -13.91 -6.68
N HIS A 75 1.97 -14.92 -7.32
CA HIS A 75 3.40 -15.20 -7.31
C HIS A 75 3.97 -14.81 -8.66
N PHE A 76 4.98 -13.93 -8.64
CA PHE A 76 5.60 -13.36 -9.83
C PHE A 76 7.00 -13.93 -10.00
N THR A 77 7.37 -14.20 -11.24
CA THR A 77 8.72 -14.61 -11.64
C THR A 77 9.22 -13.70 -12.75
N GLU A 78 10.24 -12.90 -12.45
CA GLU A 78 10.84 -11.96 -13.37
C GLU A 78 11.74 -12.67 -14.38
N VAL A 79 11.49 -12.43 -15.67
CA VAL A 79 12.24 -13.01 -16.79
C VAL A 79 13.14 -11.98 -17.46
N LYS A 80 12.72 -10.71 -17.48
CA LYS A 80 13.48 -9.59 -18.03
C LYS A 80 13.38 -8.39 -17.11
N MET A 81 14.49 -7.70 -16.90
CA MET A 81 14.56 -6.45 -16.15
C MET A 81 15.49 -5.49 -16.88
N THR A 82 15.02 -4.29 -17.22
CA THR A 82 15.80 -3.28 -17.92
C THR A 82 15.73 -1.93 -17.24
N GLY A 83 16.81 -1.15 -17.37
CA GLY A 83 16.95 0.18 -16.80
C GLY A 83 17.35 1.20 -17.86
N LYS A 84 16.89 2.43 -17.73
CA LYS A 84 17.26 3.57 -18.59
C LYS A 84 17.48 4.81 -17.73
N ARG A 85 18.55 5.57 -17.98
CA ARG A 85 18.83 6.85 -17.30
C ARG A 85 18.54 8.02 -18.26
N GLY A 86 17.54 8.84 -17.95
CA GLY A 86 17.11 9.95 -18.80
C GLY A 86 16.33 9.49 -20.06
N SER A 87 15.70 10.44 -20.76
CA SER A 87 14.84 10.16 -21.92
C SER A 87 15.55 9.57 -23.13
N GLU A 88 16.84 9.84 -23.30
CA GLU A 88 17.68 9.38 -24.42
C GLU A 88 18.74 8.35 -24.00
N GLY A 89 18.71 7.89 -22.74
CA GLY A 89 19.69 6.95 -22.23
C GLY A 89 19.72 5.60 -22.96
N ARG A 90 20.87 4.95 -22.94
CA ARG A 90 21.00 3.53 -23.29
C ARG A 90 20.14 2.68 -22.34
N GLU A 91 19.54 1.63 -22.86
CA GLU A 91 18.89 0.58 -22.07
C GLU A 91 19.96 -0.40 -21.53
N PHE A 92 19.87 -0.70 -20.24
CA PHE A 92 20.74 -1.65 -19.53
C PHE A 92 19.91 -2.88 -19.17
N ASN A 93 20.44 -4.09 -19.42
CA ASN A 93 19.92 -5.33 -18.91
C ASN A 93 20.32 -5.48 -17.43
N LEU A 94 19.37 -5.24 -16.53
CA LEU A 94 19.66 -5.26 -15.10
C LEU A 94 19.87 -6.67 -14.55
N LEU A 95 19.50 -7.72 -15.30
CA LEU A 95 19.83 -9.09 -14.91
C LEU A 95 21.31 -9.43 -15.16
N ASP A 96 21.99 -8.70 -16.05
CA ASP A 96 23.44 -8.78 -16.23
C ASP A 96 24.16 -8.02 -15.10
N PRO A 97 25.03 -8.67 -14.31
CA PRO A 97 25.72 -8.03 -13.19
C PRO A 97 26.59 -6.83 -13.57
N GLU A 98 27.25 -6.87 -14.74
CA GLU A 98 28.15 -5.80 -15.18
C GLU A 98 27.36 -4.59 -15.66
N GLU A 99 26.31 -4.79 -16.47
CA GLU A 99 25.42 -3.70 -16.87
C GLU A 99 24.66 -3.12 -15.66
N ARG A 100 24.26 -3.97 -14.70
CA ARG A 100 23.65 -3.50 -13.44
C ARG A 100 24.60 -2.64 -12.62
N LYS A 101 25.88 -3.01 -12.51
CA LYS A 101 26.89 -2.21 -11.79
C LYS A 101 27.14 -0.87 -12.46
N GLN A 102 27.04 -0.80 -13.78
CA GLN A 102 27.07 0.48 -14.51
C GLN A 102 25.80 1.31 -14.25
N PHE A 103 24.65 0.64 -14.13
CA PHE A 103 23.37 1.30 -13.88
C PHE A 103 23.15 1.73 -12.41
N HIS A 104 23.76 1.07 -11.43
CA HIS A 104 23.71 1.42 -10.01
C HIS A 104 25.12 1.57 -9.46
N GLU A 105 25.52 2.79 -9.10
CA GLU A 105 26.78 3.02 -8.38
C GLU A 105 26.70 2.33 -7.00
N GLY A 106 27.19 1.09 -6.91
CA GLY A 106 27.20 0.33 -5.65
C GLY A 106 26.02 -0.64 -5.42
N GLY A 107 25.34 -1.10 -6.48
CA GLY A 107 24.27 -2.10 -6.35
C GLY A 107 24.74 -3.45 -5.79
N SER A 108 23.85 -4.16 -5.09
CA SER A 108 24.13 -5.51 -4.56
C SER A 108 24.21 -6.57 -5.66
N ASP A 109 25.01 -7.62 -5.45
CA ASP A 109 25.20 -8.69 -6.43
C ASP A 109 23.98 -9.60 -6.63
N LYS A 110 23.03 -9.61 -5.70
CA LYS A 110 21.86 -10.52 -5.73
C LYS A 110 20.60 -9.78 -6.13
N ILE A 111 19.95 -10.25 -7.19
CA ILE A 111 18.59 -9.85 -7.56
C ILE A 111 17.63 -10.93 -7.08
N GLN A 112 16.62 -10.51 -6.33
CA GLN A 112 15.45 -11.33 -6.07
C GLN A 112 14.52 -11.26 -7.28
N ARG A 113 14.38 -12.37 -8.01
CA ARG A 113 13.56 -12.48 -9.23
C ARG A 113 12.13 -12.95 -8.96
N GLU A 114 11.82 -13.27 -7.71
CA GLU A 114 10.52 -13.78 -7.30
C GLU A 114 9.95 -12.92 -6.19
N PHE A 115 8.71 -12.49 -6.36
CA PHE A 115 7.98 -11.73 -5.35
C PHE A 115 6.51 -12.14 -5.34
N LYS A 116 5.82 -11.77 -4.27
CA LYS A 116 4.41 -12.09 -4.07
C LYS A 116 3.62 -10.83 -3.81
N MET A 117 2.37 -10.83 -4.26
CA MET A 117 1.42 -9.77 -3.95
C MET A 117 0.06 -10.34 -3.56
N TRP A 118 -0.60 -9.66 -2.65
CA TRP A 118 -1.97 -9.92 -2.26
C TRP A 118 -2.94 -9.15 -3.15
N PRO A 119 -3.81 -9.84 -3.91
CA PRO A 119 -4.95 -9.20 -4.54
C PRO A 119 -6.00 -8.90 -3.46
N VAL A 120 -6.30 -7.61 -3.25
CA VAL A 120 -7.31 -7.17 -2.28
C VAL A 120 -8.47 -6.51 -2.99
N GLU A 121 -9.64 -7.14 -2.86
CA GLU A 121 -10.89 -6.62 -3.41
C GLU A 121 -11.63 -5.77 -2.38
N TRP A 122 -12.11 -4.60 -2.80
CA TRP A 122 -12.89 -3.72 -1.93
C TRP A 122 -13.91 -2.90 -2.71
N SER A 123 -15.20 -3.21 -2.54
CA SER A 123 -16.30 -2.53 -3.27
C SER A 123 -16.09 -2.51 -4.79
N GLY A 124 -15.67 -3.65 -5.35
CA GLY A 124 -15.38 -3.78 -6.78
C GLY A 124 -14.10 -3.07 -7.25
N ARG A 125 -13.28 -2.54 -6.34
CA ARG A 125 -11.91 -2.09 -6.61
C ARG A 125 -10.94 -3.25 -6.43
N MET A 126 -9.90 -3.32 -7.26
CA MET A 126 -8.81 -4.27 -7.10
C MET A 126 -7.49 -3.57 -6.77
N TYR A 127 -6.89 -3.98 -5.67
CA TYR A 127 -5.55 -3.56 -5.24
C TYR A 127 -4.57 -4.73 -5.35
N LEU A 128 -3.30 -4.43 -5.62
CA LEU A 128 -2.18 -5.38 -5.48
C LEU A 128 -1.22 -4.82 -4.43
N LEU A 129 -0.93 -5.61 -3.40
CA LEU A 129 -0.16 -5.18 -2.23
C LEU A 129 0.97 -6.15 -1.95
N HIS A 130 2.17 -5.66 -1.65
CA HIS A 130 3.18 -6.51 -1.04
C HIS A 130 2.78 -6.88 0.41
N ASP A 131 3.40 -7.91 0.99
CA ASP A 131 3.04 -8.36 2.35
C ASP A 131 3.34 -7.29 3.40
N GLU A 132 4.46 -6.59 3.24
CA GLU A 132 4.91 -5.45 4.03
C GLU A 132 3.95 -4.26 3.98
N ASP A 133 3.18 -4.14 2.89
CA ASP A 133 2.26 -3.03 2.67
C ASP A 133 0.88 -3.25 3.27
N LEU A 134 0.54 -4.47 3.70
CA LEU A 134 -0.80 -4.78 4.22
C LEU A 134 -1.15 -3.96 5.47
N LYS A 135 -0.18 -3.78 6.39
CA LYS A 135 -0.37 -2.91 7.56
C LYS A 135 -0.61 -1.47 7.13
N ASN A 136 0.27 -0.98 6.27
CA ASN A 136 0.21 0.37 5.73
C ASN A 136 -1.13 0.63 5.02
N PHE A 137 -1.63 -0.33 4.25
CA PHE A 137 -2.92 -0.22 3.58
C PHE A 137 -4.08 -0.14 4.57
N ALA A 138 -4.07 -0.93 5.65
CA ALA A 138 -5.06 -0.80 6.73
C ALA A 138 -5.02 0.58 7.39
N GLU A 139 -3.83 1.12 7.66
CA GLU A 139 -3.67 2.46 8.22
C GLU A 139 -4.18 3.55 7.27
N ALA A 140 -3.89 3.44 5.97
CA ALA A 140 -4.40 4.37 4.96
C ALA A 140 -5.95 4.38 4.94
N ILE A 141 -6.58 3.21 5.08
CA ILE A 141 -8.04 3.09 5.19
C ILE A 141 -8.56 3.75 6.47
N ASN A 142 -7.93 3.47 7.62
CA ASN A 142 -8.30 4.07 8.90
C ASN A 142 -8.26 5.60 8.82
N LEU A 143 -7.15 6.12 8.27
CA LEU A 143 -6.90 7.55 8.03
C LEU A 143 -7.86 8.16 7.01
N GLY A 144 -8.57 7.33 6.23
CA GLY A 144 -9.47 7.77 5.17
C GLY A 144 -8.74 8.32 3.94
N ILE A 145 -7.50 7.92 3.74
CA ILE A 145 -6.59 8.38 2.69
C ILE A 145 -6.19 7.26 1.72
N GLU A 146 -6.93 6.17 1.69
CA GLU A 146 -6.73 5.14 0.67
C GLU A 146 -6.74 5.79 -0.73
N PRO A 147 -6.02 5.21 -1.71
CA PRO A 147 -6.00 5.75 -3.07
C PRO A 147 -7.42 5.99 -3.62
N ARG A 148 -7.72 7.26 -3.93
CA ARG A 148 -8.96 7.79 -4.53
C ARG A 148 -8.70 9.11 -5.26
N ALA A 149 -9.21 9.32 -6.48
CA ALA A 149 -8.71 10.36 -7.40
C ALA A 149 -8.60 11.77 -6.77
N THR A 150 -9.49 12.08 -5.82
CA THR A 150 -9.59 13.38 -5.14
C THR A 150 -8.41 13.77 -4.25
N LEU A 151 -7.52 12.84 -3.87
CA LEU A 151 -6.34 13.15 -3.04
C LEU A 151 -5.05 13.29 -3.85
N ALA A 152 -5.04 12.88 -5.13
CA ALA A 152 -3.85 12.93 -5.99
C ALA A 152 -3.46 14.35 -6.41
N SER A 153 -4.33 15.36 -6.20
CA SER A 153 -4.09 16.75 -6.58
C SER A 153 -3.47 17.61 -5.46
N SER A 154 -3.22 17.04 -4.29
CA SER A 154 -2.56 17.75 -3.20
C SER A 154 -1.08 17.41 -3.20
N HIS A 155 -0.23 18.40 -3.49
CA HIS A 155 1.25 18.36 -3.32
C HIS A 155 1.72 17.99 -1.90
N TYR A 156 0.79 17.69 -0.98
CA TYR A 156 1.03 17.53 0.45
C TYR A 156 0.45 16.23 1.03
N VAL A 157 -0.49 15.56 0.34
CA VAL A 157 -1.09 14.26 0.79
C VAL A 157 -0.57 13.07 -0.03
N SER A 158 0.47 13.30 -0.84
CA SER A 158 0.97 12.36 -1.83
C SER A 158 1.93 11.24 -1.36
N PRO A 159 2.19 10.95 -0.06
CA PRO A 159 3.11 9.86 0.24
C PRO A 159 2.42 8.49 0.38
N TRP A 160 1.09 8.44 0.56
CA TRP A 160 0.32 7.17 0.59
C TRP A 160 -0.25 6.80 -0.79
N TYR A 161 -0.59 7.82 -1.57
CA TYR A 161 -0.62 7.71 -3.01
C TYR A 161 0.79 7.31 -3.45
N GLY A 162 0.98 6.12 -4.01
CA GLY A 162 2.33 5.62 -4.34
C GLY A 162 2.72 4.33 -3.64
N ALA A 163 2.09 4.01 -2.52
CA ALA A 163 2.38 2.77 -1.79
C ALA A 163 1.62 1.54 -2.32
N PHE A 164 0.53 1.73 -3.07
CA PHE A 164 -0.38 0.63 -3.42
C PHE A 164 -0.78 0.68 -4.88
N TYR A 165 -0.62 -0.45 -5.58
CA TYR A 165 -1.11 -0.61 -6.93
C TYR A 165 -2.63 -0.71 -6.93
N LEU A 166 -3.32 0.26 -7.54
CA LEU A 166 -4.76 0.24 -7.77
C LEU A 166 -5.03 0.05 -9.27
N ARG A 167 -5.96 -0.84 -9.61
CA ARG A 167 -6.38 -1.05 -11.00
C ARG A 167 -6.90 0.26 -11.61
N THR A 168 -6.40 0.61 -12.78
CA THR A 168 -6.81 1.83 -13.49
C THR A 168 -8.31 1.85 -13.75
N GLY A 169 -8.96 2.96 -13.37
CA GLY A 169 -10.41 3.16 -13.45
C GLY A 169 -11.14 2.85 -12.14
N ASP A 170 -10.55 2.04 -11.24
CA ASP A 170 -11.17 1.69 -9.97
C ASP A 170 -11.12 2.84 -8.95
N GLU A 171 -10.25 3.83 -9.15
CA GLU A 171 -10.17 5.03 -8.31
C GLU A 171 -11.46 5.87 -8.35
N GLN A 172 -12.28 5.71 -9.40
CA GLN A 172 -13.58 6.36 -9.57
C GLN A 172 -14.72 5.66 -8.83
N LYS A 173 -14.56 4.37 -8.48
CA LYS A 173 -15.58 3.60 -7.76
C LYS A 173 -15.63 4.07 -6.31
N ARG A 174 -16.79 4.19 -5.69
CA ARG A 174 -16.87 4.58 -4.27
C ARG A 174 -16.51 3.40 -3.35
N PRO A 175 -15.56 3.54 -2.41
CA PRO A 175 -15.28 2.49 -1.44
C PRO A 175 -16.37 2.45 -0.37
N THR A 176 -16.87 1.26 -0.06
CA THR A 176 -17.90 0.99 0.95
C THR A 176 -17.57 -0.26 1.77
N GLY A 177 -18.04 -0.33 3.02
CA GLY A 177 -17.73 -1.47 3.89
C GLY A 177 -16.23 -1.67 4.15
N LYS A 178 -15.84 -2.89 4.51
CA LYS A 178 -14.44 -3.28 4.73
C LYS A 178 -13.88 -4.03 3.51
N PRO A 179 -12.59 -3.88 3.19
CA PRO A 179 -11.91 -4.69 2.19
C PRO A 179 -11.80 -6.15 2.63
N GLN A 180 -11.62 -7.05 1.67
CA GLN A 180 -11.25 -8.44 1.96
C GLN A 180 -9.75 -8.51 2.26
N PHE A 181 -9.39 -8.64 3.54
CA PHE A 181 -8.01 -8.67 4.00
C PHE A 181 -7.58 -10.07 4.44
N PRO A 182 -6.32 -10.47 4.17
CA PRO A 182 -5.80 -11.74 4.67
C PRO A 182 -5.57 -11.70 6.19
N GLY A 183 -6.03 -12.76 6.87
CA GLY A 183 -5.64 -13.14 8.23
C GLY A 183 -5.63 -12.01 9.27
N LYS A 184 -4.47 -11.84 9.90
CA LYS A 184 -4.26 -10.93 11.06
C LYS A 184 -4.50 -9.46 10.75
N TRP A 185 -4.40 -9.05 9.49
CA TRP A 185 -4.44 -7.65 9.09
C TRP A 185 -5.85 -7.05 9.13
N LEU A 186 -6.89 -7.88 8.98
CA LEU A 186 -8.28 -7.45 9.17
C LEU A 186 -8.50 -6.80 10.55
N SER A 187 -7.74 -7.26 11.55
CA SER A 187 -7.83 -6.75 12.91
C SER A 187 -7.21 -5.36 13.09
N TYR A 188 -6.46 -4.84 12.12
CA TYR A 188 -5.95 -3.47 12.09
C TYR A 188 -6.97 -2.48 11.52
N LEU A 189 -8.07 -2.95 10.92
CA LEU A 189 -9.12 -2.07 10.42
C LEU A 189 -10.08 -1.68 11.55
N LEU A 190 -10.20 -0.38 11.77
CA LEU A 190 -11.11 0.17 12.77
C LEU A 190 -12.57 0.08 12.28
N ASP A 191 -13.48 -0.27 13.19
CA ASP A 191 -14.93 -0.25 12.89
C ASP A 191 -15.46 1.17 12.67
N LYS A 192 -14.84 2.14 13.35
CA LYS A 192 -15.16 3.57 13.25
C LYS A 192 -13.92 4.41 13.56
N PRO A 193 -13.83 5.63 13.02
CA PRO A 193 -12.77 6.56 13.39
C PRO A 193 -12.69 6.78 14.91
N ILE A 194 -11.47 6.80 15.44
CA ILE A 194 -11.16 7.09 16.84
C ILE A 194 -10.72 8.55 16.96
N THR A 195 -11.20 9.22 17.99
CA THR A 195 -10.65 10.50 18.45
C THR A 195 -10.19 10.33 19.89
N ALA A 196 -8.89 10.45 20.12
CA ALA A 196 -8.28 10.39 21.44
C ALA A 196 -7.90 11.79 21.91
N THR A 197 -7.84 11.95 23.23
CA THR A 197 -7.38 13.18 23.89
C THR A 197 -6.06 12.89 24.58
N VAL A 198 -5.06 13.74 24.37
CA VAL A 198 -3.80 13.68 25.12
C VAL A 198 -4.09 14.05 26.57
N ILE A 199 -3.74 13.17 27.51
CA ILE A 199 -4.00 13.37 28.96
C ILE A 199 -2.72 13.63 29.75
N SER A 200 -1.56 13.18 29.26
CA SER A 200 -0.26 13.51 29.84
C SER A 200 0.83 13.47 28.77
N ILE A 201 1.91 14.22 29.00
CA ILE A 201 3.13 14.21 28.20
C ILE A 201 4.25 13.76 29.14
N GLU A 202 4.93 12.68 28.78
CA GLU A 202 5.93 12.01 29.61
C GLU A 202 7.35 12.41 29.22
N GLU A 203 7.60 12.54 27.90
CA GLU A 203 8.92 12.86 27.37
C GLU A 203 8.80 13.92 26.28
N VAL A 204 9.75 14.86 26.30
CA VAL A 204 9.96 15.86 25.25
C VAL A 204 11.46 15.88 24.92
N LYS A 205 11.83 15.33 23.78
CA LYS A 205 13.20 15.36 23.27
C LYS A 205 13.29 16.34 22.12
N LYS A 206 13.92 17.50 22.38
CA LYS A 206 14.20 18.50 21.36
C LYS A 206 15.44 18.10 20.57
N LEU A 207 15.31 18.05 19.26
CA LEU A 207 16.39 17.87 18.30
C LEU A 207 16.52 19.17 17.49
N GLU A 208 17.54 19.27 16.64
CA GLU A 208 17.83 20.46 15.84
C GLU A 208 16.66 20.87 14.93
N TYR A 209 15.97 19.89 14.34
CA TYR A 209 14.93 20.11 13.32
C TYR A 209 13.52 19.67 13.74
N ASN A 210 13.39 18.96 14.85
CA ASN A 210 12.15 18.31 15.27
C ASN A 210 12.08 18.14 16.79
N THR A 211 10.88 17.96 17.33
CA THR A 211 10.67 17.57 18.73
C THR A 211 9.93 16.24 18.77
N ILE A 212 10.46 15.29 19.53
CA ILE A 212 9.83 14.00 19.79
C ILE A 212 9.06 14.10 21.11
N PHE A 213 7.78 13.75 21.07
CA PHE A 213 6.94 13.65 22.25
C PHE A 213 6.53 12.20 22.51
N VAL A 214 6.55 11.79 23.78
CA VAL A 214 5.84 10.60 24.25
C VAL A 214 4.69 11.04 25.14
N ALA A 215 3.48 10.63 24.79
CA ALA A 215 2.27 11.09 25.47
C ALA A 215 1.26 9.96 25.69
N THR A 216 0.51 10.02 26.80
CA THR A 216 -0.59 9.10 27.06
C THR A 216 -1.92 9.70 26.57
N THR A 217 -2.79 8.85 26.03
CA THR A 217 -4.09 9.23 25.49
C THR A 217 -5.22 8.46 26.17
N ASN A 218 -6.44 9.02 26.19
CA ASN A 218 -7.60 8.41 26.83
C ASN A 218 -8.33 7.33 26.01
N LYS A 219 -7.63 6.67 25.09
CA LYS A 219 -8.15 5.61 24.22
C LYS A 219 -7.19 4.43 24.23
N GLY A 220 -7.73 3.21 24.28
CA GLY A 220 -6.93 1.99 24.33
C GLY A 220 -7.50 0.86 23.49
N SER A 221 -7.20 -0.38 23.86
CA SER A 221 -7.65 -1.58 23.10
C SER A 221 -9.16 -1.74 23.11
N ARG A 222 -9.87 -1.28 24.15
CA ARG A 222 -11.35 -1.27 24.17
C ARG A 222 -11.95 -0.39 23.08
N ASP A 223 -11.21 0.62 22.63
CA ASP A 223 -11.63 1.53 21.56
C ASP A 223 -11.17 1.05 20.18
N GLY A 224 -10.38 -0.03 20.11
CA GLY A 224 -9.87 -0.63 18.86
C GLY A 224 -8.41 -0.29 18.55
N LEU A 225 -7.72 0.51 19.38
CA LEU A 225 -6.31 0.84 19.13
C LEU A 225 -5.38 -0.37 19.26
N LYS A 226 -4.32 -0.37 18.46
CA LYS A 226 -3.26 -1.37 18.44
C LYS A 226 -1.89 -0.71 18.36
N VAL A 227 -0.87 -1.42 18.83
CA VAL A 227 0.52 -1.00 18.65
C VAL A 227 0.83 -0.92 17.16
N GLY A 228 1.45 0.19 16.78
CA GLY A 228 1.82 0.53 15.44
C GLY A 228 0.74 1.19 14.59
N MET A 229 -0.47 1.45 15.15
CA MET A 229 -1.49 2.25 14.47
C MET A 229 -1.06 3.70 14.37
N ARG A 230 -1.45 4.36 13.28
CA ARG A 230 -1.19 5.78 13.07
C ARG A 230 -2.39 6.63 13.46
N LEU A 231 -2.10 7.73 14.10
CA LEU A 231 -3.03 8.80 14.41
C LEU A 231 -2.47 10.08 13.77
N VAL A 232 -3.32 11.09 13.63
CA VAL A 232 -2.90 12.40 13.16
C VAL A 232 -3.38 13.48 14.12
N THR A 233 -2.51 14.44 14.38
CA THR A 233 -2.90 15.68 15.05
C THR A 233 -3.64 16.61 14.09
N LYS A 234 -4.18 17.73 14.59
CA LYS A 234 -4.86 18.72 13.75
C LYS A 234 -3.95 19.32 12.67
N ASP A 235 -2.68 19.48 13.00
CA ASP A 235 -1.72 20.19 12.17
C ASP A 235 -0.87 19.27 11.30
N GLU A 236 -0.97 17.97 11.51
CA GLU A 236 -0.22 16.92 10.82
C GLU A 236 -0.90 16.46 9.54
N GLU A 237 -0.09 16.21 8.52
CA GLU A 237 -0.49 15.53 7.31
C GLU A 237 -0.08 14.06 7.39
N PRO A 238 -0.90 13.13 6.91
CA PRO A 238 -0.54 11.72 6.92
C PRO A 238 0.72 11.47 6.08
N SER A 239 1.69 10.82 6.71
CA SER A 239 2.90 10.36 6.05
C SER A 239 3.12 8.88 6.37
N PRO A 240 3.72 8.09 5.47
CA PRO A 240 4.22 6.74 5.74
C PRO A 240 5.57 6.77 6.47
N TRP A 241 6.31 7.88 6.44
CA TRP A 241 7.64 7.97 7.08
C TRP A 241 7.58 8.62 8.45
N PHE A 242 6.69 9.60 8.61
CA PHE A 242 6.57 10.39 9.84
C PHE A 242 5.15 10.30 10.39
N GLY A 243 5.03 10.59 11.67
CA GLY A 243 3.75 10.93 12.28
C GLY A 243 3.56 10.44 13.71
N THR A 244 2.31 10.45 14.14
CA THR A 244 1.90 9.95 15.47
C THR A 244 1.64 8.45 15.44
N GLU A 245 2.50 7.65 16.07
CA GLU A 245 2.36 6.19 16.17
C GLU A 245 2.00 5.75 17.60
N VAL A 246 1.09 4.78 17.72
CA VAL A 246 0.76 4.13 19.00
C VAL A 246 1.87 3.13 19.37
N ILE A 247 2.62 3.41 20.44
CA ILE A 247 3.75 2.57 20.90
C ILE A 247 3.38 1.63 22.04
N PHE A 248 2.28 1.88 22.74
CA PHE A 248 1.76 1.01 23.80
C PHE A 248 0.23 1.10 23.87
N VAL A 249 -0.45 0.00 24.20
CA VAL A 249 -1.91 -0.05 24.33
C VAL A 249 -2.31 -0.74 25.62
N GLY A 250 -2.89 0.03 26.54
CA GLY A 250 -3.65 -0.46 27.68
C GLY A 250 -5.14 -0.63 27.34
N ARG A 251 -5.94 -1.05 28.32
CA ARG A 251 -7.38 -1.31 28.10
C ARG A 251 -8.17 -0.03 27.75
N LYS A 252 -7.87 1.07 28.42
CA LYS A 252 -8.59 2.36 28.30
C LYS A 252 -7.70 3.52 27.84
N GLU A 253 -6.41 3.26 27.68
CA GLU A 253 -5.40 4.26 27.37
C GLU A 253 -4.34 3.68 26.44
N SER A 254 -3.56 4.55 25.84
CA SER A 254 -2.45 4.21 24.95
C SER A 254 -1.34 5.23 25.13
N ARG A 255 -0.11 4.84 24.81
CA ARG A 255 1.00 5.78 24.66
C ARG A 255 1.30 5.95 23.18
N ILE A 256 1.54 7.19 22.79
CA ILE A 256 1.90 7.57 21.44
C ILE A 256 3.31 8.16 21.41
N ARG A 257 4.00 7.96 20.29
CA ARG A 257 5.20 8.71 19.91
C ARG A 257 4.83 9.60 18.74
N THR A 258 5.06 10.90 18.85
CA THR A 258 4.91 11.83 17.72
C THR A 258 6.20 12.60 17.50
N GLU A 259 6.47 12.89 16.24
CA GLU A 259 7.60 13.69 15.79
C GLU A 259 7.06 14.92 15.08
N MET A 260 7.34 16.10 15.61
CA MET A 260 6.75 17.35 15.15
C MET A 260 7.82 18.34 14.69
N VAL A 261 7.57 18.95 13.53
CA VAL A 261 8.36 20.05 12.98
C VAL A 261 7.57 21.33 13.24
N ARG A 262 8.03 22.15 14.20
CA ARG A 262 7.48 23.48 14.57
C ARG A 262 6.13 23.51 15.31
N SER A 263 5.43 22.38 15.48
CA SER A 263 4.22 22.31 16.33
C SER A 263 4.54 21.78 17.73
N GLU A 264 3.72 22.17 18.71
CA GLU A 264 3.76 21.64 20.07
C GLU A 264 2.56 20.73 20.31
N LEU A 265 2.79 19.56 20.90
CA LEU A 265 1.73 18.72 21.46
C LEU A 265 1.39 19.21 22.87
N LYS A 266 0.10 19.35 23.19
CA LYS A 266 -0.39 19.81 24.50
C LYS A 266 -1.39 18.82 25.09
N VAL A 267 -1.45 18.80 26.42
CA VAL A 267 -2.54 18.11 27.13
C VAL A 267 -3.87 18.73 26.73
N GLY A 268 -4.85 17.89 26.40
CA GLY A 268 -6.15 18.30 25.87
C GLY A 268 -6.25 18.25 24.34
N ASP A 269 -5.13 18.15 23.62
CA ASP A 269 -5.14 18.04 22.16
C ASP A 269 -5.88 16.78 21.69
N LYS A 270 -6.54 16.92 20.54
CA LYS A 270 -7.25 15.82 19.89
C LYS A 270 -6.36 15.22 18.81
N ILE A 271 -6.16 13.91 18.89
CA ILE A 271 -5.52 13.11 17.85
C ILE A 271 -6.54 12.13 17.27
N ARG A 272 -6.48 11.87 15.97
CA ARG A 272 -7.55 11.18 15.25
C ARG A 272 -6.99 10.05 14.41
N SER A 273 -7.71 8.95 14.33
CA SER A 273 -7.39 7.88 13.38
C SER A 273 -7.88 8.20 11.97
N ARG A 274 -8.57 9.32 11.76
CA ARG A 274 -9.06 9.79 10.45
C ARG A 274 -8.55 11.19 10.17
N TYR A 275 -7.90 11.35 9.02
CA TYR A 275 -7.46 12.64 8.53
C TYR A 275 -8.63 13.49 8.08
N VAL A 276 -8.57 14.78 8.39
CA VAL A 276 -9.52 15.78 7.92
C VAL A 276 -8.74 16.77 7.09
N THR A 277 -8.95 16.75 5.77
CA THR A 277 -8.28 17.65 4.84
C THR A 277 -8.49 19.10 5.27
N LYS A 278 -7.40 19.83 5.44
CA LYS A 278 -7.46 21.26 5.71
C LYS A 278 -8.01 21.96 4.46
N ALA A 279 -9.01 22.83 4.62
CA ALA A 279 -9.51 23.67 3.54
C ALA A 279 -8.49 24.79 3.27
N LEU A 280 -7.31 24.45 2.75
CA LEU A 280 -6.22 25.40 2.53
C LEU A 280 -6.28 26.08 1.15
N TYR A 281 -7.15 25.63 0.25
CA TYR A 281 -7.27 26.19 -1.11
C TYR A 281 -8.72 26.17 -1.61
N ARG A 282 -9.59 26.99 -1.02
CA ARG A 282 -10.83 27.44 -1.67
C ARG A 282 -10.69 28.89 -2.06
#